data_AF-A0A6J4UBK2-F1
#
_entry.id   AF-A0A6J4UBK2-F1
#
_cell.length_a   1.000
_cell.length_b   1.000
_cell.length_c   1.000
_cell.angle_alpha   90.00
_cell.angle_beta   90.00
_cell.angle_gamma   90.00
#
_symmetry.space_group_name_H-M   'P 1'
#
loop_
_entity.id
_entity.type
_entity.pdbx_description
1 polymer ?
#
loop_
_entity_poly.entity_id
_entity_poly.type
_entity_poly.pdbx_seq_one_letter_code
_entity_poly.pdbx_strand_id
1 'polypeptide(L)'
;YRVPPGRTAEVVYFRAGNLSDDLLYLTLSADGKPVRYFPVGPKADFHVPLVIVESHAAGTRIEVGLAAPRGVSGTVVVDVGIVEVAG
;
A
#
# COMPACT_ATOMS: atom_id res chain seq x y z
N TYR A 1 1.16 -5.58 7.72
CA TYR A 1 0.00 -6.06 8.50
C TYR A 1 -0.16 -7.55 8.25
N ARG A 2 -0.51 -8.35 9.26
CA ARG A 2 -0.78 -9.79 9.08
C ARG A 2 -2.24 -10.04 9.43
N VAL A 3 -2.97 -10.68 8.52
CA VAL A 3 -4.40 -10.94 8.71
C VAL A 3 -4.59 -11.88 9.91
N PRO A 4 -5.40 -11.50 10.92
CA PRO A 4 -5.65 -12.34 12.09
C PRO A 4 -6.33 -13.68 11.76
N PRO A 5 -6.16 -14.71 12.60
CA PRO A 5 -6.96 -15.94 12.50
C PRO A 5 -8.47 -15.65 12.56
N GLY A 6 -9.26 -16.40 11.78
CA GLY A 6 -10.73 -16.27 11.75
C GLY A 6 -11.24 -15.00 11.07
N ARG A 7 -10.37 -14.24 10.40
CA ARG A 7 -10.71 -13.04 9.64
C ARG A 7 -10.21 -13.14 8.20
N THR A 8 -10.89 -12.43 7.31
CA THR A 8 -10.29 -11.95 6.07
C THR A 8 -10.02 -10.46 6.20
N ALA A 9 -9.14 -9.93 5.36
CA ALA A 9 -8.85 -8.49 5.33
C ALA A 9 -8.90 -7.94 3.91
N GLU A 10 -9.45 -6.74 3.77
CA GLU A 10 -9.58 -6.03 2.50
C GLU A 10 -8.92 -4.65 2.62
N VAL A 11 -8.14 -4.27 1.62
CA VAL A 11 -7.53 -2.93 1.55
C VAL A 11 -8.51 -1.99 0.84
N VAL A 12 -9.08 -1.05 1.58
CA VAL A 12 -10.21 -0.22 1.14
C VAL A 12 -9.78 1.15 0.62
N TYR A 13 -8.61 1.64 1.01
CA TYR A 13 -8.00 2.81 0.37
C TYR A 13 -6.48 2.79 0.49
N PHE A 14 -5.84 3.53 -0.40
CA PHE A 14 -4.42 3.83 -0.32
C PHE A 14 -4.20 5.33 -0.53
N ARG A 15 -3.46 5.96 0.38
CA ARG A 15 -3.02 7.35 0.30
C ARG A 15 -1.52 7.40 0.37
N ALA A 16 -0.94 8.25 -0.46
CA ALA A 16 0.47 8.54 -0.37
C ALA A 16 0.78 9.97 -0.76
N GLY A 17 1.82 10.51 -0.12
CA GLY A 17 2.45 11.77 -0.50
C GLY A 17 3.96 11.58 -0.60
N ASN A 18 4.57 12.18 -1.61
CA ASN A 18 6.01 12.15 -1.86
C ASN A 18 6.57 13.57 -1.82
N LEU A 19 7.41 13.85 -0.83
CA LEU A 19 8.08 15.16 -0.68
C LEU A 19 9.44 15.22 -1.38
N SER A 20 9.88 14.19 -2.09
CA SER A 20 11.10 14.22 -2.89
C SER A 20 10.89 14.91 -4.25
N ASP A 21 12.00 15.18 -4.93
CA ASP A 21 12.03 15.75 -6.28
C ASP A 21 12.01 14.66 -7.38
N ASP A 22 11.91 13.39 -6.97
CA ASP A 22 11.95 12.23 -7.87
C ASP A 22 10.62 11.47 -7.88
N LEU A 23 10.37 10.75 -8.97
CA LEU A 23 9.25 9.80 -9.05
C LEU A 23 9.54 8.60 -8.14
N LEU A 24 8.57 8.27 -7.29
CA LEU A 24 8.63 7.08 -6.43
C LEU A 24 7.56 6.08 -6.85
N TYR A 25 7.82 4.80 -6.60
CA TYR A 25 6.82 3.74 -6.73
C TYR A 25 6.54 3.13 -5.37
N LEU A 26 5.28 3.11 -4.98
CA LEU A 26 4.80 2.31 -3.86
C LEU A 26 4.11 1.06 -4.38
N THR A 27 4.19 -0.03 -3.62
CA THR A 27 3.52 -1.28 -3.96
C THR A 27 2.70 -1.77 -2.80
N LEU A 28 1.47 -2.22 -3.05
CA LEU A 28 0.78 -3.12 -2.15
C LEU A 28 1.18 -4.55 -2.53
N SER A 29 1.58 -5.35 -1.55
CA SER A 29 1.95 -6.75 -1.74
C SER A 29 1.24 -7.67 -0.75
N ALA A 30 0.97 -8.90 -1.18
CA ALA A 30 0.45 -9.99 -0.35
C ALA A 30 1.45 -11.14 -0.37
N ASP A 31 1.99 -11.52 0.79
CA ASP A 31 3.02 -12.55 0.96
C ASP A 31 4.22 -12.35 0.02
N GLY A 32 4.72 -11.11 -0.02
CA GLY A 32 5.84 -10.69 -0.87
C GLY A 32 5.52 -10.55 -2.37
N LYS A 33 4.31 -10.91 -2.83
CA LYS A 33 3.90 -10.77 -4.22
C LYS A 33 3.18 -9.44 -4.44
N PRO A 34 3.60 -8.61 -5.41
CA PRO A 34 2.94 -7.34 -5.69
C PRO A 34 1.53 -7.58 -6.25
N VAL A 35 0.57 -6.86 -5.70
CA VAL A 35 -0.85 -6.86 -6.14
C VAL A 35 -1.21 -5.54 -6.81
N ARG A 36 -0.69 -4.40 -6.32
CA ARG A 36 -0.92 -3.08 -6.93
C ARG A 36 0.32 -2.20 -6.87
N TYR A 37 0.48 -1.37 -7.88
CA TYR A 37 1.53 -0.35 -7.98
C TYR A 37 0.91 1.04 -7.95
N PHE A 38 1.56 1.94 -7.23
CA PHE A 38 1.13 3.32 -7.07
C PHE A 38 2.33 4.25 -7.34
N PRO A 39 2.48 4.78 -8.57
CA PRO A 39 3.45 5.83 -8.81
C PRO A 39 3.03 7.10 -8.07
N VAL A 40 3.96 7.73 -7.36
CA VAL A 40 3.77 9.02 -6.69
C VAL A 40 4.73 10.01 -7.31
N GLY A 41 4.20 11.01 -8.01
CA GLY A 41 5.01 12.05 -8.64
C GLY A 41 5.86 12.85 -7.65
N PRO A 42 6.87 13.59 -8.12
CA PRO A 42 7.62 14.54 -7.31
C PRO A 42 6.70 15.56 -6.65
N LYS A 43 6.91 15.86 -5.36
CA LYS A 43 6.12 16.83 -4.57
C LYS A 43 4.60 16.67 -4.73
N ALA A 44 4.12 15.44 -4.91
CA ALA A 44 2.72 15.14 -5.19
C ALA A 44 2.14 14.18 -4.16
N ASP A 45 0.82 14.15 -4.11
CA ASP A 45 0.06 13.21 -3.30
C ASP A 45 -1.16 12.68 -4.06
N PHE A 46 -1.75 11.61 -3.53
CA PHE A 46 -3.02 11.10 -3.99
C PHE A 46 -3.82 10.43 -2.87
N HIS A 47 -5.11 10.30 -3.10
CA HIS A 47 -6.00 9.38 -2.41
C HIS A 47 -6.73 8.50 -3.42
N VAL A 48 -6.57 7.19 -3.29
CA VAL A 48 -7.29 6.20 -4.09
C VAL A 48 -8.23 5.40 -3.18
N PRO A 49 -9.55 5.62 -3.27
CA PRO A 49 -10.52 4.68 -2.73
C PRO A 49 -10.54 3.41 -3.60
N LEU A 50 -10.41 2.25 -2.98
CA LEU A 50 -10.35 0.96 -3.67
C LEU A 50 -11.76 0.35 -3.68
N VAL A 51 -12.50 0.60 -4.76
CA VAL A 51 -13.89 0.12 -4.91
C VAL A 51 -13.96 -1.36 -5.31
N ILE A 52 -12.92 -1.87 -5.97
CA ILE A 52 -12.75 -3.30 -6.21
C ILE A 52 -11.69 -3.77 -5.21
N VAL A 53 -12.10 -4.55 -4.23
CA VAL A 53 -11.24 -5.06 -3.16
C VAL A 53 -10.96 -6.54 -3.36
N GLU A 54 -9.71 -6.92 -3.14
CA GLU A 54 -9.32 -8.33 -3.04
C GLU A 54 -9.31 -8.69 -1.55
N SER A 55 -9.98 -9.79 -1.21
CA SER A 55 -10.01 -10.31 0.15
C SER A 55 -8.79 -11.19 0.39
N HIS A 56 -8.05 -10.90 1.45
CA HIS A 56 -6.88 -11.66 1.86
C HIS A 56 -7.22 -12.59 3.02
N ALA A 57 -6.84 -13.86 2.92
CA ALA A 57 -7.13 -14.87 3.92
C ALA A 57 -6.32 -14.67 5.21
N ALA A 58 -6.79 -15.29 6.30
CA ALA A 58 -6.07 -15.37 7.56
C ALA A 58 -4.62 -15.83 7.36
N GLY A 59 -3.69 -15.17 8.04
CA GLY A 59 -2.26 -15.45 7.94
C GLY A 59 -1.55 -14.74 6.80
N THR A 60 -2.23 -14.24 5.76
CA THR A 60 -1.59 -13.44 4.69
C THR A 60 -0.89 -12.21 5.28
N ARG A 61 0.31 -11.92 4.80
CA ARG A 61 1.06 -10.70 5.14
C ARG A 61 0.85 -9.65 4.06
N ILE A 62 0.12 -8.59 4.41
CA ILE A 62 -0.08 -7.41 3.57
C ILE A 62 1.04 -6.40 3.86
N GLU A 63 1.68 -5.91 2.81
CA GLU A 63 2.90 -5.10 2.89
C GLU A 63 2.83 -3.88 1.98
N VAL A 64 3.54 -2.82 2.38
CA VAL A 64 3.84 -1.69 1.51
C VAL A 64 5.31 -1.72 1.15
N GLY A 65 5.60 -1.82 -0.14
CA GLY A 65 6.95 -1.66 -0.69
C GLY A 65 7.18 -0.23 -1.19
N LEU A 66 8.44 0.19 -1.20
CA LEU A 66 8.88 1.47 -1.74
C LEU A 66 10.08 1.24 -2.66
N ALA A 67 10.03 1.84 -3.84
CA ALA A 67 11.14 1.92 -4.77
C ALA A 67 11.38 3.38 -5.15
N ALA A 68 12.65 3.76 -5.08
CA ALA A 68 13.15 5.10 -5.38
C ALA A 68 14.45 4.99 -6.18
N PRO A 69 14.82 6.01 -6.97
CA PRO A 69 16.17 6.14 -7.48
C PRO A 69 17.20 6.12 -6.34
N ARG A 70 18.42 5.65 -6.62
CA ARG A 70 19.50 5.64 -5.61
C ARG A 70 19.92 7.07 -5.26
N GLY A 71 20.17 7.32 -3.98
CA GLY A 71 20.62 8.62 -3.49
C GLY A 71 19.52 9.63 -3.22
N VAL A 72 18.25 9.29 -3.46
CA VAL A 72 17.11 10.15 -3.11
C VAL A 72 17.01 10.30 -1.61
N SER A 73 16.87 11.54 -1.16
CA SER A 73 16.53 11.91 0.22
C SER A 73 15.21 12.65 0.22
N GLY A 74 14.31 12.28 1.12
CA GLY A 74 12.99 12.89 1.22
C GLY A 74 12.09 12.10 2.16
N THR A 75 10.84 12.53 2.22
CA THR A 75 9.82 11.90 3.07
C THR A 75 8.69 11.38 2.20
N VAL A 76 8.27 10.15 2.48
CA VAL A 76 7.02 9.59 1.96
C VAL A 76 6.06 9.43 3.12
N VAL A 77 4.84 9.92 2.93
CA VAL A 77 3.73 9.67 3.84
C VAL A 77 2.87 8.59 3.21
N VAL A 78 2.53 7.56 3.98
CA VAL A 78 1.66 6.46 3.52
C VAL A 78 0.56 6.25 4.55
N ASP A 79 -0.67 6.14 4.07
CA ASP A 79 -1.83 5.79 4.89
C ASP A 79 -2.69 4.76 4.14
N VAL A 80 -2.94 3.63 4.79
CA VAL A 80 -3.61 2.46 4.19
C VAL A 80 -4.79 2.06 5.07
N GLY A 81 -5.98 2.09 4.48
CA GLY A 81 -7.18 1.59 5.13
C GLY A 81 -7.33 0.10 4.93
N ILE A 82 -7.43 -0.65 6.03
CA ILE A 82 -7.69 -2.10 6.02
C ILE A 82 -8.94 -2.36 6.84
N VAL A 83 -9.87 -3.13 6.29
CA VAL A 83 -11.07 -3.61 6.98
C VAL A 83 -10.94 -5.11 7.18
N GLU A 84 -11.20 -5.56 8.41
CA GLU A 84 -11.32 -6.98 8.73
C GLU A 84 -12.78 -7.41 8.64
N VAL A 85 -13.04 -8.52 7.96
CA VAL A 85 -14.36 -9.13 7.84
C VAL A 85 -14.34 -10.48 8.55
N ALA A 86 -15.44 -10.84 9.22
CA ALA A 86 -15.58 -12.18 9.79
C ALA A 86 -15.55 -13.22 8.66
N GLY A 87 -14.65 -14.20 8.80
CA GLY A 87 -14.54 -15.32 7.87
C GLY A 87 -15.61 -16.38 8.07
#